data_AF-A0A7Z9Y254-F1
#
_entry.id   AF-A0A7Z9Y254-F1
#
_cell.length_a   1.000
_cell.length_b   1.000
_cell.length_c   1.000
_cell.angle_alpha   90.00
_cell.angle_beta   90.00
_cell.angle_gamma   90.00
#
_symmetry.space_group_name_H-M   'P 1'
#
loop_
_entity.id
_entity.type
_entity.pdbx_description
1 polymer ?
#
loop_
_entity_poly.entity_id
_entity_poly.type
_entity_poly.pdbx_seq_one_letter_code
_entity_poly.pdbx_strand_id
1 'polypeptide(L)'
;MAAGSDQNRMRVIVVDKYSPFLGEECPYCEHPFAPNDEIVICPECGQRHHAHCWQTNGNRCVVSGCAGRGIVGEEEAEVEVDTAVPPPPPPSPPPPRSRRFHFRRRRQPAHTSCAQSCLLLSIAAAIILIAIACFGLWAIADYIMLELLGWQYRNPDAGAAWLPHIALAGQSLNGIMV
;
A
#
# COMPACT_ATOMS: atom_id res chain seq x y z
N MET A 1 4.70 -32.77 -9.06
CA MET A 1 4.69 -31.64 -8.11
C MET A 1 5.64 -30.58 -8.66
N ALA A 2 5.16 -29.35 -8.86
CA ALA A 2 5.84 -28.33 -9.66
C ALA A 2 7.16 -27.85 -9.03
N ALA A 3 8.24 -27.93 -9.79
CA ALA A 3 9.48 -27.19 -9.54
C ALA A 3 9.23 -25.71 -9.84
N GLY A 4 9.15 -24.89 -8.80
CA GLY A 4 8.87 -23.46 -8.88
C GLY A 4 9.59 -22.73 -7.78
N SER A 5 10.92 -22.70 -7.85
CA SER A 5 11.78 -21.86 -7.00
C SER A 5 12.79 -21.20 -7.91
N ASP A 6 12.30 -20.36 -8.82
CA ASP A 6 13.17 -19.44 -9.54
C ASP A 6 13.68 -18.42 -8.52
N GLN A 7 14.98 -18.45 -8.28
CA GLN A 7 15.59 -18.05 -7.02
C GLN A 7 15.66 -16.53 -6.95
N ASN A 8 14.98 -15.92 -5.97
CA ASN A 8 15.09 -14.49 -5.69
C ASN A 8 16.49 -14.18 -5.13
N ARG A 9 17.47 -14.14 -6.03
CA ARG A 9 18.88 -13.95 -5.73
C ARG A 9 19.20 -12.47 -5.68
N MET A 10 19.66 -12.02 -4.53
CA MET A 10 19.97 -10.63 -4.27
C MET A 10 21.41 -10.33 -4.64
N ARG A 11 21.58 -9.27 -5.42
CA ARG A 11 22.89 -8.74 -5.78
C ARG A 11 23.53 -8.06 -4.58
N VAL A 12 24.79 -8.40 -4.32
CA VAL A 12 25.67 -7.67 -3.41
C VAL A 12 26.21 -6.43 -4.11
N ILE A 13 26.18 -5.30 -3.40
CA ILE A 13 26.75 -4.03 -3.83
C ILE A 13 27.83 -3.65 -2.82
N VAL A 14 29.06 -3.43 -3.29
CA VAL A 14 30.14 -2.89 -2.46
C VAL A 14 30.02 -1.37 -2.41
N VAL A 15 30.00 -0.80 -1.22
CA VAL A 15 29.88 0.65 -1.00
C VAL A 15 31.23 1.31 -1.29
N ASP A 16 31.31 2.17 -2.30
CA ASP A 16 32.52 2.97 -2.53
C ASP A 16 32.52 4.28 -1.73
N LYS A 17 33.67 4.99 -1.70
CA LYS A 17 33.87 6.27 -0.98
C LYS A 17 33.02 7.45 -1.50
N TYR A 18 32.39 7.31 -2.66
CA TYR A 18 31.47 8.29 -3.26
C TYR A 18 30.04 7.75 -3.36
N SER A 19 29.79 6.58 -2.76
CA SER A 19 28.48 5.95 -2.79
C SER A 19 27.47 6.81 -2.05
N PRO A 20 26.24 6.98 -2.59
CA PRO A 20 25.18 7.70 -1.91
C PRO A 20 24.70 7.00 -0.63
N PHE A 21 25.11 5.75 -0.41
CA PHE A 21 24.71 4.94 0.74
C PHE A 21 25.59 5.17 1.98
N LEU A 22 26.66 5.94 1.86
CA LEU A 22 27.56 6.23 2.98
C LEU A 22 26.84 6.97 4.12
N GLY A 23 27.05 6.48 5.34
CA GLY A 23 26.44 7.07 6.53
C GLY A 23 24.97 6.70 6.75
N GLU A 24 24.31 6.00 5.82
CA GLU A 24 23.01 5.42 6.11
C GLU A 24 23.14 4.21 7.03
N GLU A 25 22.15 3.97 7.87
CA GLU A 25 22.20 2.93 8.91
C GLU A 25 21.55 1.63 8.45
N CYS A 26 22.20 0.50 8.76
CA CYS A 26 21.57 -0.80 8.61
C CYS A 26 20.52 -1.00 9.72
N PRO A 27 19.25 -1.31 9.41
CA PRO A 27 18.20 -1.45 10.42
C PRO A 27 18.31 -2.74 11.26
N TYR A 28 19.32 -3.59 11.00
CA TYR A 28 19.56 -4.80 11.78
C TYR A 28 20.62 -4.57 12.86
N CYS A 29 21.76 -3.98 12.51
CA CYS A 29 22.85 -3.74 13.45
C CYS A 29 22.95 -2.28 13.91
N GLU A 30 22.16 -1.37 13.32
CA GLU A 30 22.14 0.07 13.61
C GLU A 30 23.48 0.80 13.37
N HIS A 31 24.41 0.16 12.64
CA HIS A 31 25.67 0.78 12.26
C HIS A 31 25.58 1.43 10.88
N PRO A 32 26.23 2.59 10.68
CA PRO A 32 26.28 3.25 9.38
C PRO A 32 27.14 2.47 8.38
N PHE A 33 26.80 2.55 7.10
CA PHE A 33 27.62 1.95 6.04
C PHE A 33 28.92 2.72 5.85
N ALA A 34 30.02 1.96 5.82
CA ALA A 34 31.37 2.45 5.55
C ALA A 34 31.83 2.10 4.12
N PRO A 35 32.87 2.76 3.61
CA PRO A 35 33.51 2.34 2.36
C PRO A 35 34.02 0.90 2.44
N ASN A 36 33.82 0.16 1.36
CA ASN A 36 34.05 -1.27 1.18
C ASN A 36 33.07 -2.20 1.92
N ASP A 37 32.02 -1.68 2.55
CA ASP A 37 30.96 -2.54 3.09
C ASP A 37 30.18 -3.20 1.96
N GLU A 38 29.85 -4.47 2.15
CA GLU A 38 28.93 -5.20 1.28
C GLU A 38 27.50 -5.00 1.76
N ILE A 39 26.65 -4.48 0.88
CA ILE A 39 25.24 -4.23 1.17
C ILE A 39 24.33 -4.96 0.18
N VAL A 40 23.14 -5.29 0.64
CA VAL A 40 22.04 -5.81 -0.15
C VAL A 40 20.83 -4.89 0.00
N ILE A 41 20.04 -4.80 -1.07
CA ILE A 41 18.84 -3.97 -1.11
C ILE A 41 17.63 -4.89 -1.09
N CYS A 42 16.74 -4.69 -0.12
CA CYS A 42 15.49 -5.44 -0.04
C CYS A 42 14.61 -5.14 -1.28
N PRO A 43 14.12 -6.16 -2.02
CA PRO A 43 13.35 -5.98 -3.25
C PRO A 43 11.94 -5.43 -3.00
N GLU A 44 11.42 -5.62 -1.78
CA GLU A 44 10.07 -5.20 -1.40
C GLU A 44 10.02 -3.74 -0.93
N CYS A 45 10.93 -3.34 -0.03
CA CYS A 45 10.90 -2.01 0.59
C CYS A 45 12.06 -1.11 0.20
N GLY A 46 13.08 -1.63 -0.49
CA GLY A 46 14.28 -0.87 -0.87
C GLY A 46 15.22 -0.54 0.30
N GLN A 47 14.96 -1.03 1.51
CA GLN A 47 15.84 -0.84 2.66
C GLN A 47 17.17 -1.57 2.43
N ARG A 48 18.27 -0.91 2.81
CA ARG A 48 19.63 -1.44 2.69
C ARG A 48 20.02 -2.17 3.96
N HIS A 49 20.72 -3.28 3.80
CA HIS A 49 21.28 -4.06 4.90
C HIS A 49 22.70 -4.45 4.55
N HIS A 50 23.57 -4.65 5.53
CA HIS A 50 24.81 -5.38 5.26
C HIS A 50 24.48 -6.79 4.75
N ALA A 51 25.24 -7.27 3.77
CA ALA A 51 25.06 -8.60 3.20
C ALA A 51 25.09 -9.67 4.31
N HIS A 52 26.03 -9.54 5.25
CA HIS A 52 26.12 -10.41 6.42
C HIS A 52 24.87 -10.30 7.33
N CYS A 53 24.43 -9.09 7.68
CA CYS A 53 23.25 -8.89 8.54
C CYS A 53 21.97 -9.47 7.92
N TRP A 54 21.83 -9.38 6.61
CA TRP A 54 20.71 -9.98 5.88
C TRP A 54 20.69 -11.51 6.00
N GLN A 55 21.84 -12.16 5.82
CA GLN A 55 21.97 -13.60 5.96
C GLN A 55 21.72 -14.04 7.41
N THR A 56 22.28 -13.32 8.38
CA THR A 56 22.10 -13.58 9.82
C THR A 56 20.64 -13.44 10.26
N ASN A 57 19.90 -12.51 9.65
CA ASN A 57 18.46 -12.36 9.90
C ASN A 57 17.61 -13.49 9.24
N GLY A 58 18.22 -14.45 8.56
CA GLY A 58 17.52 -15.54 7.87
C GLY A 58 17.05 -15.16 6.47
N ASN A 59 17.87 -14.39 5.74
CA ASN A 59 17.61 -13.99 4.36
C ASN A 59 16.30 -13.20 4.19
N ARG A 60 16.00 -12.32 5.14
CA ARG A 60 14.77 -11.54 5.21
C ARG A 60 15.00 -10.12 5.71
N CYS A 61 14.05 -9.25 5.40
CA CYS A 61 14.03 -7.89 5.91
C CYS A 61 13.64 -7.85 7.40
N VAL A 62 14.29 -6.97 8.18
CA VAL A 62 13.97 -6.72 9.60
C VAL A 62 12.97 -5.58 9.78
N VAL A 63 12.74 -4.75 8.76
CA VAL A 63 11.79 -3.63 8.83
C VAL A 63 10.38 -4.15 9.13
N SER A 64 9.77 -3.58 10.16
CA SER A 64 8.41 -3.95 10.59
C SER A 64 7.41 -3.81 9.43
N GLY A 65 6.67 -4.89 9.17
CA GLY A 65 5.68 -4.94 8.08
C GLY A 65 6.24 -5.24 6.69
N CYS A 66 7.55 -5.46 6.53
CA CYS A 66 8.12 -5.89 5.26
C CYS A 66 8.16 -7.43 5.14
N ALA A 67 7.71 -7.96 4.00
CA ALA A 67 7.75 -9.39 3.70
C ALA A 67 8.95 -9.81 2.82
N GLY A 68 9.91 -8.91 2.59
CA GLY A 68 11.04 -9.14 1.70
C GLY A 68 11.94 -10.28 2.15
N ARG A 69 12.24 -11.18 1.22
CA ARG A 69 13.08 -12.37 1.39
C ARG A 69 13.91 -12.61 0.14
N GLY A 70 15.09 -13.18 0.28
CA GLY A 70 15.94 -13.51 -0.85
C GLY A 70 17.31 -13.98 -0.42
N ILE A 71 17.92 -14.84 -1.21
CA ILE A 71 19.25 -15.39 -0.92
C ILE A 71 20.31 -14.43 -1.46
N VAL A 72 21.30 -14.10 -0.65
CA VAL A 72 22.46 -13.34 -1.13
C VAL A 72 23.31 -14.29 -1.96
N GLY A 73 23.64 -13.91 -3.18
CA GLY A 73 24.52 -14.72 -4.00
C GLY A 73 25.28 -13.89 -5.01
N GLU A 74 26.53 -14.27 -5.22
CA GLU A 74 27.34 -13.83 -6.34
C GLU A 74 26.89 -14.62 -7.57
N GLU A 75 26.32 -13.96 -8.57
CA GLU A 75 26.44 -14.49 -9.93
C GLU A 75 27.93 -14.61 -10.23
N GLU A 76 28.51 -15.73 -9.84
CA GLU A 76 29.48 -16.43 -10.64
C GLU A 76 28.77 -16.59 -11.98
N ALA A 77 29.00 -15.63 -12.87
CA ALA A 77 28.84 -15.85 -14.27
C ALA A 77 29.75 -17.03 -14.56
N GLU A 78 29.19 -18.23 -14.47
CA GLU A 78 29.75 -19.45 -15.01
C GLU A 78 30.00 -19.16 -16.50
N VAL A 79 31.20 -18.64 -16.78
CA VAL A 79 31.83 -18.86 -18.06
C VAL A 79 32.12 -20.35 -18.04
N GLU A 80 31.23 -21.13 -18.64
CA GLU A 80 31.44 -22.53 -18.94
C GLU A 80 32.69 -22.62 -19.85
N VAL A 81 33.87 -22.75 -19.23
CA VAL A 81 35.13 -23.01 -19.92
C VAL A 81 35.15 -24.50 -20.22
N ASP A 82 34.47 -24.88 -21.30
CA ASP A 82 34.65 -26.20 -21.87
C ASP A 82 36.02 -26.27 -22.56
N THR A 83 36.74 -27.34 -22.25
CA THR A 83 38.16 -27.57 -22.52
C THR A 83 38.49 -27.65 -24.01
N ALA A 84 39.05 -26.58 -24.59
CA ALA A 84 39.99 -26.64 -25.70
C ALA A 84 40.81 -25.34 -25.81
N VAL A 85 42.14 -25.46 -25.76
CA VAL A 85 43.13 -24.37 -25.71
C VAL A 85 42.95 -23.36 -26.89
N PRO A 86 42.76 -22.05 -26.65
CA PRO A 86 42.79 -21.04 -27.72
C PRO A 86 44.18 -20.35 -27.90
N PRO A 87 44.51 -19.87 -29.12
CA PRO A 87 45.76 -19.20 -29.49
C PRO A 87 45.99 -17.82 -28.82
N PRO A 88 47.20 -17.21 -28.89
CA PRO A 88 47.57 -16.01 -28.11
C PRO A 88 46.65 -14.80 -28.31
N PRO A 89 46.60 -13.88 -27.32
CA PRO A 89 45.50 -12.94 -27.16
C PRO A 89 45.43 -11.89 -28.28
N PRO A 90 44.23 -11.62 -28.83
CA PRO A 90 43.99 -10.45 -29.67
C PRO A 90 44.04 -9.15 -28.84
N PRO A 91 44.36 -8.00 -29.46
CA PRO A 91 44.52 -6.73 -28.77
C PRO A 91 43.23 -6.31 -28.04
N SER A 92 43.41 -5.79 -26.82
CA SER A 92 42.36 -5.42 -25.89
C SER A 92 41.29 -4.52 -26.51
N PRO A 93 39.99 -4.80 -26.32
CA PRO A 93 38.92 -3.93 -26.78
C PRO A 93 38.91 -2.60 -26.00
N PRO A 94 38.44 -1.49 -26.62
CA PRO A 94 38.32 -0.20 -25.94
C PRO A 94 37.32 -0.26 -24.77
N PRO A 95 37.47 0.58 -23.74
CA PRO A 95 36.63 0.55 -22.55
C PRO A 95 35.15 0.74 -22.90
N PRO A 96 34.23 0.06 -22.20
CA PRO A 96 32.80 0.18 -22.46
C PRO A 96 32.35 1.62 -22.20
N ARG A 97 31.90 2.30 -23.25
CA ARG A 97 31.15 3.56 -23.15
C ARG A 97 29.99 3.31 -22.21
N SER A 98 29.99 4.00 -21.07
CA SER A 98 28.91 4.01 -20.09
C SER A 98 27.59 4.24 -20.82
N ARG A 99 26.82 3.16 -21.03
CA ARG A 99 25.42 3.30 -21.41
C ARG A 99 24.78 4.05 -20.26
N ARG A 100 24.35 5.28 -20.51
CA ARG A 100 23.45 6.01 -19.61
C ARG A 100 22.19 5.16 -19.54
N PHE A 101 22.15 4.26 -18.56
CA PHE A 101 20.90 3.67 -18.13
C PHE A 101 20.08 4.87 -17.65
N HIS A 102 19.08 5.23 -18.45
CA HIS A 102 17.96 5.98 -17.93
C HIS A 102 17.36 5.08 -16.86
N PHE A 103 17.83 5.28 -15.63
CA PHE A 103 17.18 4.78 -14.44
C PHE A 103 15.82 5.46 -14.47
N ARG A 104 14.84 4.82 -15.11
CA ARG A 104 13.45 5.17 -14.96
C ARG A 104 13.19 4.86 -13.51
N ARG A 105 13.44 5.86 -12.68
CA ARG A 105 13.07 5.94 -11.28
C ARG A 105 11.56 5.81 -11.32
N ARG A 106 11.07 4.57 -11.40
CA ARG A 106 9.70 4.23 -11.04
C ARG A 106 9.67 4.69 -9.59
N ARG A 107 9.12 5.88 -9.38
CA ARG A 107 8.56 6.22 -8.09
C ARG A 107 7.49 5.16 -7.89
N GLN A 108 7.88 4.04 -7.30
CA GLN A 108 6.92 3.25 -6.54
C GLN A 108 6.27 4.28 -5.59
N PRO A 109 4.95 4.42 -5.57
CA PRO A 109 4.31 5.31 -4.62
C PRO A 109 4.73 4.80 -3.25
N ALA A 110 5.66 5.52 -2.63
CA ALA A 110 6.07 5.29 -1.27
C ALA A 110 4.78 5.38 -0.46
N HIS A 111 4.36 4.24 0.07
CA HIS A 111 3.33 4.02 1.08
C HIS A 111 2.70 5.33 1.57
N THR A 112 1.66 5.80 0.87
CA THR A 112 0.91 7.01 1.24
C THR A 112 0.02 6.76 2.46
N SER A 113 0.35 5.78 3.31
CA SER A 113 -0.49 5.37 4.43
C SER A 113 -0.69 6.50 5.43
N CYS A 114 0.30 7.38 5.64
CA CYS A 114 0.14 8.51 6.55
C CYS A 114 -0.75 9.62 5.97
N ALA A 115 -0.52 10.04 4.72
CA ALA A 115 -1.32 11.09 4.07
C ALA A 115 -2.76 10.64 3.76
N GLN A 116 -2.93 9.37 3.33
CA GLN A 116 -4.24 8.78 3.07
C GLN A 116 -5.04 8.58 4.38
N SER A 117 -4.37 8.23 5.49
CA SER A 117 -5.05 8.13 6.79
C SER A 117 -5.50 9.48 7.31
N CYS A 118 -4.66 10.53 7.23
CA CYS A 118 -5.06 11.89 7.63
C CYS A 118 -6.23 12.42 6.81
N LEU A 119 -6.25 12.16 5.50
CA LEU A 119 -7.35 12.58 4.62
C LEU A 119 -8.65 11.83 4.93
N LEU A 120 -8.60 10.54 5.24
CA LEU A 120 -9.80 9.79 5.63
C LEU A 120 -10.34 10.24 6.99
N LEU A 121 -9.47 10.50 7.97
CA LEU A 121 -9.88 10.99 9.28
C LEU A 121 -10.51 12.39 9.21
N SER A 122 -9.97 13.30 8.38
CA SER A 122 -10.54 14.63 8.21
C SER A 122 -11.91 14.60 7.53
N ILE A 123 -12.07 13.76 6.48
CA ILE A 123 -13.36 13.57 5.81
C ILE A 123 -14.39 12.99 6.79
N ALA A 124 -14.03 11.95 7.56
CA ALA A 124 -14.93 11.35 8.54
C ALA A 124 -15.37 12.35 9.62
N ALA A 125 -14.43 13.12 10.18
CA ALA A 125 -14.73 14.16 11.16
C ALA A 125 -15.66 15.24 10.58
N ALA A 126 -15.43 15.68 9.34
CA ALA A 126 -16.28 16.67 8.68
C ALA A 126 -17.72 16.14 8.49
N ILE A 127 -17.89 14.89 8.05
CA ILE A 127 -19.22 14.28 7.88
C ILE A 127 -19.96 14.19 9.21
N ILE A 128 -19.27 13.79 10.29
CA ILE A 128 -19.87 13.68 11.63
C ILE A 128 -20.33 15.06 12.14
N LEU A 129 -19.49 16.09 12.00
CA LEU A 129 -19.83 17.45 12.42
C LEU A 129 -21.02 18.02 11.63
N ILE A 130 -21.05 17.79 10.31
CA ILE A 130 -22.17 18.19 9.46
C ILE A 130 -23.45 17.46 9.87
N ALA A 131 -23.38 16.16 10.16
CA ALA A 131 -24.54 15.38 10.60
C ALA A 131 -25.11 15.87 11.94
N ILE A 132 -24.24 16.14 12.93
CA ILE A 132 -24.65 16.67 14.24
C ILE A 132 -25.26 18.07 14.09
N ALA A 133 -24.63 18.95 13.29
CA ALA A 133 -25.14 20.29 13.05
C ALA A 133 -26.51 20.26 12.35
N CYS A 134 -26.67 19.40 11.34
CA CYS A 134 -27.91 19.26 10.60
C CYS A 134 -29.03 18.69 11.49
N PHE A 135 -28.75 17.66 12.28
CA PHE A 135 -29.71 17.08 13.21
C PHE A 135 -30.08 18.04 14.35
N GLY A 136 -29.09 18.74 14.91
CA GLY A 136 -29.32 19.75 15.95
C GLY A 136 -30.15 20.92 15.44
N LEU A 137 -29.86 21.43 14.24
CA LEU A 137 -30.65 22.48 13.62
C LEU A 137 -32.08 22.01 13.31
N TRP A 138 -32.25 20.77 12.84
CA TRP A 138 -33.56 20.17 12.60
C TRP A 138 -34.36 20.03 13.90
N ALA A 139 -33.75 19.53 14.97
CA ALA A 139 -34.40 19.38 16.27
C ALA A 139 -34.80 20.73 16.89
N ILE A 140 -33.96 21.76 16.75
CA ILE A 140 -34.28 23.12 17.20
C ILE A 140 -35.44 23.70 16.38
N ALA A 141 -35.42 23.52 15.06
CA ALA A 141 -36.53 23.95 14.20
C ALA A 141 -37.83 23.26 14.60
N ASP A 142 -37.81 21.93 14.80
CA ASP A 142 -38.97 21.16 15.23
C ASP A 142 -39.50 21.64 16.60
N TYR A 143 -38.60 21.86 17.57
CA TYR A 143 -38.95 22.43 18.88
C TYR A 143 -39.62 23.81 18.76
N ILE A 144 -39.06 24.73 17.96
CA ILE A 144 -39.65 26.06 17.74
C ILE A 144 -41.02 25.94 17.07
N MET A 145 -41.16 25.05 16.09
CA MET A 145 -42.41 24.85 15.36
C MET A 145 -43.52 24.29 16.26
N LEU A 146 -43.18 23.36 17.15
CA LEU A 146 -44.13 22.71 18.05
C LEU A 146 -44.47 23.58 19.28
N GLU A 147 -43.47 24.16 19.95
CA GLU A 147 -43.66 24.83 21.24
C GLU A 147 -43.93 26.34 21.12
N LEU A 148 -43.23 27.05 20.22
CA LEU A 148 -43.34 28.51 20.12
C LEU A 148 -44.41 28.94 19.13
N LEU A 149 -44.53 28.24 18.00
CA LEU A 149 -45.46 28.58 16.93
C LEU A 149 -46.80 27.85 17.07
N GLY A 150 -46.91 26.87 17.98
CA GLY A 150 -48.13 26.09 18.21
C GLY A 150 -48.66 25.41 16.93
N TRP A 151 -47.78 25.18 15.95
CA TRP A 151 -48.17 24.61 14.67
C TRP A 151 -48.40 23.12 14.90
N GLN A 152 -49.66 22.73 15.12
CA GLN A 152 -50.03 21.33 15.11
C GLN A 152 -49.71 20.79 13.72
N TYR A 153 -48.68 19.94 13.64
CA TYR A 153 -48.27 19.25 12.43
C TYR A 153 -49.53 18.72 11.76
N ARG A 154 -49.94 19.33 10.64
CA ARG A 154 -51.23 19.06 10.01
C ARG A 154 -51.25 17.58 9.68
N ASN A 155 -51.97 16.80 10.50
CA ASN A 155 -52.06 15.36 10.33
C ASN A 155 -52.60 15.10 8.91
N PRO A 156 -51.85 14.43 8.01
CA PRO A 156 -52.33 14.15 6.66
C PRO A 156 -53.63 13.33 6.66
N ASP A 157 -53.99 12.70 7.78
CA ASP A 157 -55.24 11.95 7.95
C ASP A 157 -56.49 12.82 8.04
N ALA A 158 -56.36 14.14 8.27
CA ALA A 158 -57.48 15.08 8.14
C ALA A 158 -57.97 15.18 6.68
N GLY A 159 -57.23 14.58 5.73
CA GLY A 159 -57.62 14.41 4.34
C GLY A 159 -58.45 13.16 4.02
N ALA A 160 -58.45 12.15 4.89
CA ALA A 160 -59.09 10.86 4.60
C ALA A 160 -60.58 10.80 5.01
N ALA A 161 -61.08 11.79 5.75
CA ALA A 161 -62.46 11.81 6.26
C ALA A 161 -63.51 12.23 5.21
N TRP A 162 -63.12 12.57 3.97
CA TRP A 162 -64.01 13.07 2.92
C TRP A 162 -64.12 12.18 1.66
N LEU A 163 -63.74 10.90 1.74
CA LEU A 163 -64.02 9.92 0.67
C LEU A 163 -64.85 8.74 1.19
N PRO A 164 -66.19 8.83 1.23
CA PRO A 164 -67.04 7.72 1.66
C PRO A 164 -67.27 6.62 0.60
N HIS A 165 -66.50 6.53 -0.50
CA HIS A 165 -66.94 5.74 -1.67
C HIS A 165 -65.92 4.81 -2.34
N ILE A 166 -64.68 4.65 -1.84
CA ILE A 166 -63.71 3.74 -2.48
C ILE A 166 -63.24 2.67 -1.48
N ALA A 167 -64.20 1.92 -0.93
CA ALA A 167 -63.93 0.76 -0.06
C ALA A 167 -64.57 -0.54 -0.58
N LEU A 168 -64.88 -0.64 -1.88
CA LEU A 168 -65.46 -1.86 -2.47
C LEU A 168 -64.93 -2.12 -3.88
N ALA A 169 -63.69 -2.59 -3.99
CA ALA A 169 -63.24 -3.49 -5.06
C ALA A 169 -61.74 -3.78 -4.87
N GLY A 170 -61.39 -4.82 -4.11
CA GLY A 170 -59.97 -5.22 -4.09
C GLY A 170 -59.47 -6.09 -2.95
N GLN A 171 -60.30 -6.90 -2.28
CA GLN A 171 -59.80 -8.06 -1.53
C GLN A 171 -60.64 -9.29 -1.88
N SER A 172 -60.44 -9.73 -3.12
CA SER A 172 -60.79 -11.06 -3.59
C SER A 172 -59.67 -12.01 -3.17
N LEU A 173 -60.05 -13.04 -2.41
CA LEU A 173 -59.46 -14.38 -2.35
C LEU A 173 -58.03 -14.52 -1.79
N ASN A 174 -57.94 -14.65 -0.46
CA ASN A 174 -57.03 -15.63 0.15
C ASN A 174 -57.61 -16.09 1.49
N GLY A 175 -58.16 -17.31 1.51
CA GLY A 175 -58.67 -17.92 2.74
C GLY A 175 -59.75 -18.97 2.51
N ILE A 176 -59.52 -19.96 1.66
CA ILE A 176 -60.28 -21.21 1.70
C ILE A 176 -59.82 -21.97 2.94
N MET A 177 -60.72 -22.07 3.91
CA MET A 177 -60.65 -22.94 5.07
C MET A 177 -60.85 -24.40 4.67
N VAL A 178 -60.24 -25.27 5.49
CA VAL A 178 -60.50 -26.70 5.76
C VAL A 178 -61.88 -27.20 5.34
#